data_AF-A0AA96G2G1-F1
#
_entry.id   AF-A0AA96G2G1-F1
#
_cell.length_a   1.000
_cell.length_b   1.000
_cell.length_c   1.000
_cell.angle_alpha   90.00
_cell.angle_beta   90.00
_cell.angle_gamma   90.00
#
_symmetry.space_group_name_H-M   'P 1'
#
loop_
_entity.id
_entity.type
_entity.pdbx_description
1 polymer ?
#
loop_
_entity_poly.entity_id
_entity_poly.type
_entity_poly.pdbx_seq_one_letter_code
_entity_poly.pdbx_strand_id
1 'polypeptide(L)'
;MIEHVRKIFFGLDIVGFNQTGRTDIACLDMRRGLYDALGRALAAGSLEAESYDLLDRGDGIMAVIDESVELHTVASRVVPALTSAIHEYNHSARPDAQIRLRAALHSGDVFRDDHGYVGRHVSHAFRLLDGPELRGTLAASVAVLALAVSESAWRELEPPTPGGPEFTSILISTKERAARAWVAEFGASPALVG
;
A
#
# COMPACT_ATOMS: atom_id res chain seq x y z
N MET A 1 1.27 -20.08 -21.06
CA MET A 1 0.11 -19.51 -21.81
C MET A 1 0.04 -18.05 -21.42
N ILE A 2 -0.10 -17.12 -22.36
CA ILE A 2 -0.19 -15.69 -22.03
C ILE A 2 -1.67 -15.36 -21.82
N GLU A 3 -2.03 -14.98 -20.60
CA GLU A 3 -3.38 -14.58 -20.24
C GLU A 3 -3.44 -13.06 -20.07
N HIS A 4 -4.46 -12.42 -20.64
CA HIS A 4 -4.72 -10.99 -20.46
C HIS A 4 -5.82 -10.82 -19.41
N VAL A 5 -5.43 -10.31 -18.24
CA VAL A 5 -6.30 -10.23 -17.06
C VAL A 5 -6.24 -8.84 -16.44
N ARG A 6 -7.38 -8.35 -15.94
CA ARG A 6 -7.42 -7.15 -15.11
C ARG A 6 -7.07 -7.52 -13.68
N LYS A 7 -6.21 -6.73 -13.04
CA LYS A 7 -5.81 -6.91 -11.64
C LYS A 7 -5.88 -5.60 -10.87
N ILE A 8 -6.03 -5.73 -9.56
CA ILE A 8 -5.81 -4.66 -8.59
C ILE A 8 -4.40 -4.82 -8.02
N PHE A 9 -3.64 -3.73 -8.00
CA PHE A 9 -2.31 -3.65 -7.45
C PHE A 9 -2.36 -2.86 -6.15
N PHE A 10 -2.11 -3.54 -5.03
CA PHE A 10 -1.96 -2.92 -3.73
C PHE A 10 -0.51 -3.07 -3.27
N GLY A 11 0.26 -2.02 -3.51
CA GLY A 11 1.69 -1.96 -3.20
C GLY A 11 1.91 -1.35 -1.82
N LEU A 12 2.82 -1.94 -1.05
CA LEU A 12 3.23 -1.52 0.27
C LEU A 12 4.75 -1.42 0.32
N ASP A 13 5.24 -0.39 1.00
CA ASP A 13 6.66 -0.14 1.19
C ASP A 13 6.91 0.39 2.60
N ILE A 14 7.89 -0.19 3.28
CA ILE A 14 8.27 0.23 4.62
C ILE A 14 9.23 1.42 4.56
N VAL A 15 8.81 2.52 5.19
CA VAL A 15 9.64 3.73 5.26
C VAL A 15 10.92 3.47 6.07
N GLY A 16 12.05 3.86 5.48
CA GLY A 16 13.36 3.82 6.09
C GLY A 16 13.88 2.41 6.35
N PHE A 17 13.43 1.38 5.62
CA PHE A 17 13.78 -0.02 5.87
C PHE A 17 15.29 -0.25 6.10
N ASN A 18 16.13 0.36 5.26
CA ASN A 18 17.59 0.27 5.34
C ASN A 18 18.26 1.51 5.98
N GLN A 19 17.55 2.26 6.82
CA GLN A 19 18.13 3.46 7.46
C GLN A 19 19.19 3.12 8.50
N THR A 20 20.18 4.00 8.65
CA THR A 20 21.19 3.89 9.71
C THR A 20 20.52 3.77 11.08
N GLY A 21 20.84 2.71 11.81
CA GLY A 21 20.22 2.39 13.12
C GLY A 21 19.27 1.20 13.09
N ARG A 22 18.88 0.69 11.92
CA ARG A 22 18.20 -0.60 11.81
C ARG A 22 19.20 -1.74 11.67
N THR A 23 19.05 -2.75 12.53
CA THR A 23 19.81 -4.00 12.46
C THR A 23 19.11 -4.99 11.53
N ASP A 24 19.82 -5.99 11.01
CA ASP A 24 19.20 -7.05 10.21
C ASP A 24 18.05 -7.75 10.96
N ILE A 25 18.17 -7.89 12.29
CA ILE A 25 17.11 -8.44 13.14
C ILE A 25 15.89 -7.52 13.14
N ALA A 26 16.07 -6.21 13.28
CA ALA A 26 14.97 -5.26 13.20
C ALA A 26 14.29 -5.29 11.81
N CYS A 27 15.08 -5.39 10.74
CA CYS A 27 14.55 -5.53 9.37
C CYS A 27 13.74 -6.82 9.19
N LEU A 28 14.18 -7.94 9.79
CA LEU A 28 13.44 -9.20 9.78
C LEU A 28 12.14 -9.11 10.60
N ASP A 29 12.18 -8.50 11.77
CA ASP A 29 10.99 -8.29 12.62
C ASP A 29 9.96 -7.43 11.89
N MET A 30 10.42 -6.35 11.25
CA MET A 30 9.59 -5.47 10.45
C MET A 30 8.94 -6.17 9.26
N ARG A 31 9.68 -7.02 8.56
CA ARG A 31 9.12 -7.84 7.47
C ARG A 31 8.02 -8.76 8.02
N ARG A 32 8.29 -9.50 9.09
CA ARG A 32 7.28 -10.37 9.71
C ARG A 32 6.03 -9.58 10.12
N GLY A 33 6.22 -8.44 10.79
CA GLY A 33 5.13 -7.55 11.16
C GLY A 33 4.29 -7.07 9.98
N LEU A 34 4.93 -6.72 8.85
CA LEU A 34 4.23 -6.34 7.62
C LEU A 34 3.43 -7.50 7.02
N TYR A 35 4.02 -8.69 6.89
CA TYR A 35 3.34 -9.85 6.32
C TYR A 35 2.15 -10.28 7.19
N ASP A 36 2.31 -10.31 8.51
CA ASP A 36 1.24 -10.66 9.45
C ASP A 36 0.11 -9.61 9.41
N ALA A 37 0.45 -8.32 9.40
CA ALA A 37 -0.53 -7.24 9.31
C ALA A 37 -1.28 -7.27 7.97
N LEU A 38 -0.58 -7.51 6.86
CA LEU A 38 -1.21 -7.65 5.54
C LEU A 38 -2.15 -8.86 5.49
N GLY A 39 -1.73 -10.03 5.98
CA GLY A 39 -2.57 -11.23 6.03
C GLY A 39 -3.87 -10.98 6.81
N ARG A 40 -3.78 -10.33 7.98
CA ARG A 40 -4.95 -9.93 8.78
C ARG A 40 -5.85 -8.94 8.03
N ALA A 41 -5.27 -7.98 7.31
CA ALA A 41 -6.00 -6.98 6.56
C ALA A 41 -6.75 -7.56 5.36
N LEU A 42 -6.12 -8.47 4.61
CA LEU A 42 -6.75 -9.19 3.50
C LEU A 42 -7.90 -10.06 4.01
N ALA A 43 -7.71 -10.78 5.12
CA ALA A 43 -8.77 -11.55 5.77
C ALA A 43 -9.96 -10.68 6.23
N ALA A 44 -9.69 -9.48 6.76
CA ALA A 44 -10.75 -8.52 7.12
C ALA A 44 -11.54 -8.01 5.89
N GLY A 45 -10.90 -7.98 4.72
CA GLY A 45 -11.55 -7.75 3.43
C GLY A 45 -12.29 -8.96 2.87
N SER A 46 -12.21 -10.12 3.52
CA SER A 46 -12.73 -11.41 3.03
C SER A 46 -12.08 -11.85 1.71
N LEU A 47 -10.79 -11.56 1.53
CA LEU A 47 -10.02 -12.04 0.40
C LEU A 47 -9.52 -13.45 0.69
N GLU A 48 -9.92 -14.41 -0.15
CA GLU A 48 -9.42 -15.78 -0.14
C GLU A 48 -7.97 -15.83 -0.64
N ALA A 49 -7.19 -16.80 -0.19
CA ALA A 49 -5.77 -16.91 -0.53
C ALA A 49 -5.53 -17.07 -2.06
N GLU A 50 -6.49 -17.64 -2.78
CA GLU A 50 -6.44 -17.85 -4.22
C GLU A 50 -6.76 -16.57 -5.01
N SER A 51 -7.33 -15.55 -4.36
CA SER A 51 -7.74 -14.29 -4.99
C SER A 51 -6.62 -13.26 -5.09
N TYR A 52 -5.40 -13.59 -4.66
CA TYR A 52 -4.26 -12.70 -4.77
C TYR A 52 -2.93 -13.44 -4.82
N ASP A 53 -1.95 -12.83 -5.50
CA ASP A 53 -0.54 -13.19 -5.39
C ASP A 53 0.20 -12.13 -4.57
N LEU A 54 1.18 -12.54 -3.77
CA LEU A 54 2.09 -11.63 -3.07
C LEU A 54 3.47 -11.62 -3.73
N LEU A 55 3.88 -10.47 -4.25
CA LEU A 55 5.21 -10.26 -4.81
C LEU A 55 6.09 -9.57 -3.77
N ASP A 56 7.07 -10.30 -3.25
CA ASP A 56 8.07 -9.77 -2.31
C ASP A 56 9.02 -8.79 -3.01
N ARG A 57 9.33 -7.67 -2.34
CA ARG A 57 10.26 -6.65 -2.82
C ARG A 57 11.42 -6.35 -1.85
N GLY A 58 11.62 -7.16 -0.82
CA GLY A 58 12.66 -6.95 0.19
C GLY A 58 12.23 -5.96 1.28
N ASP A 59 11.92 -4.71 0.93
CA ASP A 59 11.44 -3.69 1.87
C ASP A 59 9.93 -3.41 1.77
N GLY A 60 9.24 -4.18 0.93
CA GLY A 60 7.83 -4.02 0.64
C GLY A 60 7.19 -5.26 0.02
N ILE A 61 5.89 -5.17 -0.25
CA ILE A 61 5.08 -6.22 -0.83
C ILE A 61 4.17 -5.60 -1.89
N MET A 62 3.97 -6.27 -3.03
CA MET A 62 2.89 -5.94 -3.95
C MET A 62 1.88 -7.08 -3.94
N ALA A 63 0.70 -6.82 -3.40
CA ALA A 63 -0.44 -7.71 -3.54
C ALA A 63 -1.08 -7.48 -4.91
N VAL A 64 -1.09 -8.52 -5.75
CA VAL A 64 -1.75 -8.53 -7.05
C VAL A 64 -3.05 -9.30 -6.88
N ILE A 65 -4.15 -8.55 -6.81
CA ILE A 65 -5.48 -9.05 -6.41
C ILE A 65 -6.34 -9.22 -7.65
N ASP A 66 -7.13 -10.29 -7.67
CA ASP A 66 -8.05 -10.64 -8.73
C ASP A 66 -9.21 -9.66 -8.85
N GLU A 67 -9.75 -9.51 -10.07
CA GLU A 67 -10.90 -8.62 -10.32
C GLU A 67 -12.21 -9.08 -9.68
N SER A 68 -12.26 -10.29 -9.11
CA SER A 68 -13.38 -10.74 -8.28
C SER A 68 -13.49 -9.94 -6.97
N VAL A 69 -12.43 -9.24 -6.57
CA VAL A 69 -12.41 -8.35 -5.43
C VAL A 69 -12.69 -6.92 -5.89
N GLU A 70 -13.63 -6.25 -5.23
CA GLU A 70 -13.90 -4.85 -5.52
C GLU A 70 -12.75 -3.95 -5.03
N LEU A 71 -12.34 -3.00 -5.88
CA LEU A 71 -11.35 -1.97 -5.50
C LEU A 71 -11.78 -1.20 -4.23
N HIS A 72 -13.08 -0.97 -4.07
CA HIS A 72 -13.67 -0.36 -2.89
C HIS A 72 -13.42 -1.19 -1.62
N THR A 73 -13.42 -2.53 -1.70
CA THR A 73 -13.10 -3.42 -0.55
C THR A 73 -11.66 -3.22 -0.08
N VAL A 74 -10.71 -3.07 -1.01
CA VAL A 74 -9.31 -2.78 -0.64
C VAL A 74 -9.21 -1.43 0.06
N ALA A 75 -9.83 -0.39 -0.49
CA ALA A 75 -9.77 0.96 0.07
C ALA A 75 -10.51 1.11 1.42
N SER A 76 -11.68 0.50 1.57
CA SER A 76 -12.58 0.72 2.73
C SER A 76 -12.44 -0.31 3.85
N ARG A 77 -11.87 -1.49 3.57
CA ARG A 77 -11.70 -2.56 4.57
C ARG A 77 -10.25 -2.94 4.79
N VAL A 78 -9.52 -3.24 3.71
CA VAL A 78 -8.13 -3.71 3.82
C VAL A 78 -7.22 -2.60 4.34
N VAL A 79 -7.29 -1.38 3.78
CA VAL A 79 -6.43 -0.27 4.23
C VAL A 79 -6.65 0.13 5.70
N PRO A 80 -7.90 0.30 6.20
CA PRO A 80 -8.12 0.53 7.62
C PRO A 80 -7.66 -0.63 8.52
N ALA A 81 -7.95 -1.88 8.14
CA ALA A 81 -7.52 -3.05 8.92
C ALA A 81 -5.99 -3.19 8.97
N LEU A 82 -5.30 -2.93 7.85
CA LEU A 82 -3.84 -2.87 7.79
C LEU A 82 -3.30 -1.79 8.73
N THR A 83 -3.89 -0.60 8.69
CA THR A 83 -3.49 0.52 9.55
C THR A 83 -3.62 0.15 11.03
N SER A 84 -4.74 -0.46 11.43
CA SER A 84 -4.95 -0.94 12.80
C SER A 84 -3.94 -2.02 13.19
N ALA A 85 -3.71 -3.01 12.33
CA ALA A 85 -2.76 -4.10 12.61
C ALA A 85 -1.31 -3.60 12.75
N ILE A 86 -0.89 -2.61 11.96
CA ILE A 86 0.43 -1.97 12.11
C ILE A 86 0.52 -1.17 13.40
N HIS A 87 -0.54 -0.47 13.80
CA HIS A 87 -0.59 0.21 15.10
C HIS A 87 -0.40 -0.75 16.26
N GLU A 88 -1.13 -1.87 16.25
CA GLU A 88 -0.99 -2.91 17.27
C GLU A 88 0.42 -3.51 17.30
N TYR A 89 0.99 -3.82 16.14
CA TYR A 89 2.38 -4.28 16.03
C TYR A 89 3.34 -3.26 16.64
N ASN A 90 3.23 -1.98 16.26
CA ASN A 90 4.10 -0.91 16.73
C ASN A 90 4.04 -0.67 18.24
N HIS A 91 2.91 -0.97 18.88
CA HIS A 91 2.75 -0.83 20.33
C HIS A 91 3.64 -1.81 21.12
N SER A 92 3.95 -2.96 20.53
CA SER A 92 4.80 -3.99 21.13
C SER A 92 6.21 -4.05 20.54
N ALA A 93 6.42 -3.40 19.39
CA ALA A 93 7.70 -3.39 18.69
C ALA A 93 8.74 -2.49 19.40
N ARG A 94 10.01 -2.87 19.26
CA ARG A 94 11.14 -2.00 19.61
C ARG A 94 11.14 -0.75 18.71
N PRO A 95 11.65 0.40 19.19
CA PRO A 95 11.68 1.64 18.40
C PRO A 95 12.35 1.50 17.02
N ASP A 96 13.40 0.68 16.90
CA ASP A 96 14.12 0.43 15.64
C ASP A 96 13.34 -0.48 14.67
N ALA A 97 12.37 -1.24 15.18
CA ALA A 97 11.55 -2.18 14.44
C ALA A 97 10.10 -1.68 14.20
N GLN A 98 9.77 -0.44 14.56
CA GLN A 98 8.46 0.15 14.25
C GLN A 98 8.31 0.42 12.75
N ILE A 99 7.10 0.22 12.24
CA ILE A 99 6.74 0.28 10.83
C ILE A 99 5.89 1.53 10.56
N ARG A 100 6.25 2.24 9.48
CA ARG A 100 5.37 3.20 8.80
C ARG A 100 5.36 2.82 7.32
N LEU A 101 4.20 2.96 6.67
CA LEU A 101 3.98 2.45 5.33
C LEU A 101 3.68 3.56 4.33
N ARG A 102 4.28 3.44 3.15
CA ARG A 102 3.74 4.01 1.92
C ARG A 102 2.92 2.94 1.23
N ALA A 103 1.77 3.32 0.70
CA ALA A 103 0.89 2.43 -0.02
C ALA A 103 0.48 3.03 -1.37
N ALA A 104 0.29 2.17 -2.37
CA ALA A 104 -0.20 2.54 -3.69
C ALA A 104 -1.33 1.60 -4.11
N LEU A 105 -2.42 2.17 -4.61
CA LEU A 105 -3.57 1.43 -5.12
C LEU A 105 -3.82 1.78 -6.59
N HIS A 106 -3.81 0.77 -7.45
CA HIS A 106 -4.03 0.88 -8.88
C HIS A 106 -4.84 -0.31 -9.41
N SER A 107 -5.51 -0.13 -10.54
CA SER A 107 -6.17 -1.22 -11.27
C SER A 107 -5.86 -1.11 -12.76
N GLY A 108 -5.70 -2.24 -13.44
CA GLY A 108 -5.48 -2.28 -14.87
C GLY A 108 -5.07 -3.64 -15.42
N ASP A 109 -4.96 -3.71 -16.74
CA ASP A 109 -4.72 -4.96 -17.46
C ASP A 109 -3.24 -5.34 -17.49
N VAL A 110 -2.97 -6.62 -17.29
CA VAL A 110 -1.63 -7.20 -17.31
C VAL A 110 -1.62 -8.54 -18.03
N PHE A 111 -0.43 -8.94 -18.44
CA PHE A 111 -0.15 -10.28 -18.91
C PHE A 111 0.42 -11.11 -17.76
N ARG A 112 -0.05 -12.34 -17.60
CA ARG A 112 0.53 -13.32 -16.68
C ARG A 112 1.26 -14.41 -17.46
N ASP A 113 2.47 -14.75 -17.02
CA ASP A 113 3.25 -15.90 -17.49
C ASP A 113 3.84 -16.67 -16.30
N ASP A 114 4.69 -17.67 -16.58
CA ASP A 114 5.30 -18.53 -15.55
C ASP A 114 6.29 -17.76 -14.64
N HIS A 115 6.64 -16.52 -14.97
CA HIS A 115 7.55 -15.66 -14.22
C HIS A 115 6.83 -14.51 -13.49
N GLY A 116 5.50 -14.39 -13.64
CA GLY A 116 4.67 -13.42 -12.92
C GLY A 116 3.91 -12.48 -13.85
N TYR A 117 3.88 -11.20 -13.49
CA TYR A 117 3.05 -10.17 -14.13
C TYR A 117 3.88 -9.19 -14.95
N VAL A 118 3.48 -8.96 -16.20
CA VAL A 118 4.13 -8.02 -17.12
C VAL A 118 3.11 -7.05 -17.70
N GLY A 119 3.45 -5.77 -17.72
CA GLY A 119 2.63 -4.74 -18.35
C GLY A 119 2.89 -3.34 -17.80
N ARG A 120 2.30 -2.36 -18.48
CA ARG A 120 2.39 -0.95 -18.07
C ARG A 120 1.71 -0.68 -16.73
N HIS A 121 0.64 -1.41 -16.39
CA HIS A 121 -0.15 -1.18 -15.20
C HIS A 121 0.57 -1.64 -13.92
N VAL A 122 1.18 -2.83 -13.91
CA VAL A 122 2.04 -3.26 -12.79
C VAL A 122 3.27 -2.35 -12.65
N SER A 123 3.89 -1.95 -13.76
CA SER A 123 5.01 -1.00 -13.74
C SER A 123 4.60 0.37 -13.19
N HIS A 124 3.40 0.82 -13.52
CA HIS A 124 2.83 2.07 -13.04
C HIS A 124 2.56 2.02 -11.54
N ALA A 125 1.99 0.93 -11.02
CA ALA A 125 1.75 0.74 -9.58
C ALA A 125 3.05 0.83 -8.77
N PHE A 126 4.13 0.21 -9.26
CA PHE A 126 5.45 0.34 -8.62
C PHE A 126 5.99 1.76 -8.64
N ARG A 127 5.90 2.44 -9.80
CA ARG A 127 6.38 3.82 -9.92
C ARG A 127 5.58 4.79 -9.06
N LEU A 128 4.28 4.54 -8.88
CA LEU A 128 3.42 5.31 -8.00
C LEU A 128 3.88 5.19 -6.54
N LEU A 129 4.13 3.96 -6.08
CA LEU A 129 4.64 3.67 -4.74
C LEU A 129 6.02 4.28 -4.48
N ASP A 130 6.90 4.22 -5.48
CA ASP A 130 8.28 4.68 -5.38
C ASP A 130 8.43 6.21 -5.52
N GLY A 131 7.36 6.92 -5.91
CA GLY A 131 7.38 8.34 -6.24
C GLY A 131 7.79 9.26 -5.08
N PRO A 132 8.64 10.28 -5.33
CA PRO A 132 9.22 11.10 -4.26
C PRO A 132 8.17 11.95 -3.51
N GLU A 133 7.10 12.36 -4.16
CA GLU A 133 6.04 13.17 -3.54
C GLU A 133 5.28 12.38 -2.48
N LEU A 134 5.00 11.09 -2.73
CA LEU A 134 4.42 10.20 -1.72
C LEU A 134 5.37 9.97 -0.54
N ARG A 135 6.69 9.93 -0.78
CA ARG A 135 7.69 9.89 0.31
C ARG A 135 7.62 11.13 1.19
N GLY A 136 7.43 12.29 0.55
CA GLY A 136 7.31 13.58 1.23
C GLY A 136 6.10 13.65 2.16
N THR A 137 4.94 13.11 1.74
CA THR A 137 3.71 13.12 2.54
C THR A 137 3.94 12.54 3.94
N LEU A 138 4.49 11.33 4.01
CA LEU A 138 4.64 10.63 5.29
C LEU A 138 5.77 11.23 6.16
N ALA A 139 6.79 11.82 5.54
CA ALA A 139 7.90 12.45 6.26
C ALA A 139 7.46 13.64 7.13
N ALA A 140 6.42 14.36 6.72
CA ALA A 140 5.88 15.53 7.43
C ALA A 140 4.75 15.20 8.42
N SER A 141 4.43 13.92 8.60
CA SER A 141 3.22 13.48 9.27
C SER A 141 3.51 12.52 10.42
N VAL A 142 2.55 12.41 11.35
CA VAL A 142 2.52 11.38 12.41
C VAL A 142 1.69 10.15 12.01
N ALA A 143 1.16 10.13 10.78
CA ALA A 143 0.41 8.99 10.26
C ALA A 143 1.27 7.73 10.15
N VAL A 144 0.61 6.57 10.29
CA VAL A 144 1.24 5.26 10.11
C VAL A 144 1.31 4.88 8.65
N LEU A 145 0.32 5.29 7.85
CA LEU A 145 0.22 4.93 6.45
C LEU A 145 -0.17 6.14 5.59
N ALA A 146 0.49 6.30 4.45
CA ALA A 146 0.06 7.21 3.38
C ALA A 146 -0.30 6.38 2.13
N LEU A 147 -1.55 6.51 1.66
CA LEU A 147 -2.06 5.79 0.49
C LEU A 147 -2.12 6.73 -0.71
N ALA A 148 -1.48 6.38 -1.81
CA ALA A 148 -1.70 6.98 -3.11
C ALA A 148 -2.63 6.11 -3.96
N VAL A 149 -3.75 6.68 -4.41
CA VAL A 149 -4.65 6.05 -5.37
C VAL A 149 -4.40 6.65 -6.75
N SER A 150 -4.08 5.82 -7.73
CA SER A 150 -3.88 6.27 -9.12
C SER A 150 -5.15 6.91 -9.70
N GLU A 151 -5.02 7.73 -10.75
CA GLU A 151 -6.19 8.35 -11.39
C GLU A 151 -7.25 7.36 -11.91
N SER A 152 -6.84 6.24 -12.51
CA SER A 152 -7.81 5.24 -12.98
C SER A 152 -8.56 4.59 -11.82
N ALA A 153 -7.83 4.21 -10.77
CA ALA A 153 -8.41 3.64 -9.56
C ALA A 153 -9.33 4.64 -8.84
N TRP A 154 -8.94 5.92 -8.78
CA TRP A 154 -9.74 6.96 -8.15
C TRP A 154 -11.10 7.16 -8.84
N ARG A 155 -11.11 7.15 -10.19
CA ARG A 155 -12.36 7.25 -10.96
C ARG A 155 -13.27 6.05 -10.74
N GLU A 156 -12.69 4.86 -10.54
CA GLU A 156 -13.43 3.63 -10.24
C GLU A 156 -13.98 3.60 -8.80
N LEU A 157 -13.30 4.26 -7.85
CA LEU A 157 -13.76 4.36 -6.46
C LEU A 157 -14.91 5.38 -6.25
N GLU A 158 -15.13 6.29 -7.18
CA GLU A 158 -16.13 7.38 -7.11
C GLU A 158 -16.30 8.08 -5.73
N PRO A 159 -15.26 8.62 -5.06
CA PRO A 159 -15.40 9.06 -3.65
C PRO A 159 -16.07 10.44 -3.56
N PRO A 160 -17.05 10.64 -2.65
CA PRO A 160 -16.75 10.66 -1.21
C PRO A 160 -17.76 9.95 -0.29
N THR A 161 -17.26 9.23 0.72
CA THR A 161 -18.05 8.76 1.87
C THR A 161 -17.94 9.76 3.02
N PRO A 162 -19.05 10.28 3.60
CA PRO A 162 -18.98 11.14 4.78
C PRO A 162 -18.27 10.43 5.94
N GLY A 163 -17.27 11.09 6.54
CA GLY A 163 -16.45 10.53 7.63
C GLY A 163 -15.31 9.61 7.18
N GLY A 164 -15.09 9.44 5.87
CA GLY A 164 -13.92 8.79 5.31
C GLY A 164 -12.65 9.68 5.36
N PRO A 165 -11.48 9.12 5.01
CA PRO A 165 -10.24 9.87 4.96
C PRO A 165 -10.28 10.98 3.89
N GLU A 166 -9.66 12.12 4.19
CA GLU A 166 -9.58 13.23 3.25
C GLU A 166 -8.46 12.97 2.23
N PHE A 167 -8.83 12.94 0.96
CA PHE A 167 -7.89 12.74 -0.14
C PHE A 167 -7.51 14.07 -0.80
N THR A 168 -6.20 14.29 -0.95
CA THR A 168 -5.66 15.43 -1.68
C THR A 168 -5.06 14.97 -3.01
N SER A 169 -5.43 15.63 -4.11
CA SER A 169 -4.82 15.35 -5.42
C SER A 169 -3.41 15.92 -5.49
N ILE A 170 -2.45 15.08 -5.88
CA ILE A 170 -1.06 15.47 -6.15
C ILE A 170 -0.59 14.95 -7.51
N LEU A 171 0.52 15.51 -8.01
CA LEU A 171 1.26 14.94 -9.13
C LEU A 171 2.47 14.20 -8.59
N ILE A 172 2.57 12.92 -8.90
CA ILE A 172 3.70 12.06 -8.54
C ILE A 172 4.63 11.94 -9.74
N SER A 173 5.88 12.35 -9.58
CA SER A 173 6.91 12.24 -10.60
C SER A 173 7.27 10.78 -10.84
N THR A 174 7.06 10.30 -12.06
CA THR A 174 7.52 8.98 -12.50
C THR A 174 8.59 9.12 -13.58
N LYS A 175 9.35 8.05 -13.84
CA LYS A 175 10.43 8.04 -14.86
C LYS A 175 9.98 8.41 -16.28
N GLU A 176 8.68 8.31 -16.59
CA GLU A 176 8.14 8.62 -17.91
C GLU A 176 7.40 9.97 -17.94
N ARG A 177 6.48 10.18 -16.99
CA ARG A 177 5.67 11.39 -16.88
C ARG A 177 5.10 11.52 -15.48
N ALA A 178 4.86 12.75 -15.01
CA ALA A 178 4.09 12.97 -13.80
C ALA A 178 2.70 12.32 -13.92
N ALA A 179 2.31 11.55 -12.91
CA ALA A 179 1.03 10.88 -12.81
C ALA A 179 0.18 11.54 -11.73
N ARG A 180 -1.10 11.77 -12.00
CA ARG A 180 -2.03 12.27 -10.98
C ARG A 180 -2.43 11.14 -10.05
N ALA A 181 -2.43 11.44 -8.76
CA ALA A 181 -2.86 10.53 -7.70
C ALA A 181 -3.59 11.28 -6.60
N TRP A 182 -4.43 10.55 -5.87
CA TRP A 182 -5.12 11.04 -4.68
C TRP A 182 -4.49 10.42 -3.46
N VAL A 183 -4.01 11.26 -2.54
CA VAL A 183 -3.30 10.81 -1.36
C VAL A 183 -4.11 11.08 -0.10
N ALA A 184 -4.22 10.06 0.74
CA ALA A 184 -4.79 10.15 2.08
C ALA A 184 -3.86 9.53 3.11
N GLU A 185 -3.94 10.03 4.33
CA GLU A 185 -3.14 9.57 5.46
C GLU A 185 -4.01 8.85 6.49
N PHE A 186 -3.47 7.79 7.08
CA PHE A 186 -4.19 6.90 7.97
C PHE A 186 -3.43 6.67 9.27
N GLY A 187 -4.18 6.54 10.36
CA GLY A 187 -3.61 6.22 11.66
C GLY A 187 -2.76 7.35 12.23
N ALA A 188 -2.99 8.60 11.83
CA ALA A 188 -2.57 9.72 12.65
C ALA A 188 -3.27 9.57 13.99
N SER A 189 -2.52 9.26 15.05
CA SER A 189 -3.10 9.35 16.40
C SER A 189 -3.61 10.78 16.54
N PRO A 190 -4.85 11.01 17.01
CA PRO A 190 -5.16 12.31 17.56
C PRO A 190 -4.07 12.53 18.61
N ALA A 191 -3.26 13.58 18.45
CA ALA A 191 -2.41 14.01 19.54
C ALA A 191 -3.33 14.08 20.76
N LEU A 192 -2.93 13.43 21.85
CA LEU A 192 -3.54 13.70 23.15
C LEU A 192 -3.42 15.21 23.32
N VAL A 193 -4.52 15.92 23.08
CA VAL A 193 -4.68 17.31 23.44
C VAL A 193 -4.69 17.26 24.96
N GLY A 194 -3.52 17.48 25.55
CA GLY A 194 -3.36 17.70 26.98
C GLY A 194 -3.96 19.01 27.42
#